data_AF-A0A1L0DBM8-F1
#
_entry.id   AF-A0A1L0DBM8-F1
#
_cell.length_a   1.000
_cell.length_b   1.000
_cell.length_c   1.000
_cell.angle_alpha   90.00
_cell.angle_beta   90.00
_cell.angle_gamma   90.00
#
_symmetry.space_group_name_H-M   'P 1'
#
loop_
_entity.id
_entity.type
_entity.pdbx_description
1 polymer ?
#
loop_
_entity_poly.entity_id
_entity_poly.type
_entity_poly.pdbx_seq_one_letter_code
_entity_poly.pdbx_strand_id
1 'polypeptide(L)'
;MHHPMQLRDFVAISNGRPLELLFKVHSVMPAVPLPHQLVALMKFWKSLSILLTSVDSLEWPSFVTYAFRRFIIFASALQAHLDSRLVLHVMPPLDVLWVWHSLLQSPAACYASFAHNGFIQFLDVPFPLDRIGDCIDNQLFAYAPDALGVYNFTSIVRSFGFDLDYDIPLPLNPASIFYPVFSPVTGNQLGTVLLAQFVSPHMRFASGDTFVTHFSLTHLQTKADWNKKQKIAELPQFLNLKESTGPGSLFTIASGFFNALPLVHLTVGPHCVKLSGDWVSHALHNSVPLLVESLNWLFHGGLEKGLNEAIIRYKNFFELMSKGGHDQRVPTLDIRLVWSAHMSNFKQYADFSIYWAKCVVVPAADGVQTTSCLFRTAKRFAELFGRSYCQCKCKYCFQYGGQNVSDSVQEHSFSCARYIYDLLLPVICEGDEAA
;
A
#
# COMPACT_ATOMS: atom_id res chain seq x y z
N MET A 1 37.76 -11.31 11.10
CA MET A 1 36.84 -12.32 11.67
C MET A 1 35.87 -11.60 12.59
N HIS A 2 34.74 -11.13 12.06
CA HIS A 2 33.71 -10.48 12.86
C HIS A 2 32.58 -11.49 13.10
N HIS A 3 32.42 -11.88 14.36
CA HIS A 3 31.25 -12.63 14.81
C HIS A 3 29.98 -11.80 14.57
N PRO A 4 28.89 -12.36 14.03
CA PRO A 4 27.61 -11.69 14.04
C PRO A 4 27.08 -11.64 15.47
N MET A 5 26.79 -10.43 15.96
CA MET A 5 26.11 -10.20 17.23
C MET A 5 24.76 -10.90 17.25
N GLN A 6 24.43 -11.54 18.37
CA GLN A 6 23.17 -12.27 18.54
C GLN A 6 22.09 -11.39 19.17
N LEU A 7 20.83 -11.72 18.86
CA LEU A 7 19.56 -11.05 19.23
C LEU A 7 19.38 -10.66 20.72
N ARG A 8 20.26 -11.13 21.60
CA ARG A 8 20.22 -10.97 23.06
C ARG A 8 20.76 -9.62 23.56
N ASP A 9 21.39 -8.83 22.70
CA ASP A 9 22.04 -7.57 23.10
C ASP A 9 21.15 -6.30 22.95
N PHE A 10 19.86 -6.45 22.60
CA PHE A 10 18.95 -5.33 22.25
C PHE A 10 18.07 -4.77 23.39
N VAL A 11 18.34 -5.07 24.66
CA VAL A 11 17.38 -4.78 25.76
C VAL A 11 17.51 -3.39 26.42
N ALA A 12 18.32 -2.46 25.91
CA ALA A 12 18.61 -1.24 26.68
C ALA A 12 17.71 0.00 26.45
N ILE A 13 16.91 0.14 25.38
CA ILE A 13 16.31 1.47 25.05
C ILE A 13 14.88 1.41 24.48
N SER A 14 13.96 0.70 25.12
CA SER A 14 12.54 0.70 24.69
C SER A 14 11.51 0.69 25.81
N ASN A 15 11.63 1.53 26.86
CA ASN A 15 10.58 1.70 27.90
C ASN A 15 9.92 0.38 28.36
N GLY A 16 10.70 -0.71 28.43
CA GLY A 16 10.23 -2.02 28.89
C GLY A 16 9.34 -2.85 27.94
N ARG A 17 9.21 -2.54 26.63
CA ARG A 17 8.61 -3.49 25.66
C ARG A 17 9.65 -3.98 24.64
N PRO A 18 10.18 -5.21 24.79
CA PRO A 18 10.97 -5.83 23.74
C PRO A 18 10.19 -5.93 22.41
N LEU A 19 10.88 -5.81 21.27
CA LEU A 19 10.33 -6.05 19.93
C LEU A 19 9.61 -7.42 19.81
N GLU A 20 10.02 -8.39 20.63
CA GLU A 20 9.39 -9.71 20.81
C GLU A 20 7.93 -9.64 21.31
N LEU A 21 7.48 -8.51 21.88
CA LEU A 21 6.10 -8.30 22.31
C LEU A 21 5.18 -7.72 21.22
N LEU A 22 5.72 -7.05 20.19
CA LEU A 22 4.91 -6.51 19.09
C LEU A 22 4.63 -7.57 18.02
N PHE A 23 5.64 -8.37 17.71
CA PHE A 23 5.56 -9.49 16.78
C PHE A 23 5.97 -10.77 17.51
N LYS A 24 5.07 -11.74 17.59
CA LYS A 24 5.33 -12.97 18.33
C LYS A 24 6.18 -13.89 17.47
N VAL A 25 7.26 -14.43 18.03
CA VAL A 25 7.94 -15.58 17.44
C VAL A 25 7.03 -16.80 17.65
N HIS A 26 6.31 -17.18 16.59
CA HIS A 26 5.38 -18.28 16.66
C HIS A 26 6.10 -19.63 16.49
N SER A 27 5.74 -20.63 17.28
CA SER A 27 6.17 -22.03 17.09
C SER A 27 5.40 -22.72 15.94
N VAL A 28 4.27 -22.15 15.54
CA VAL A 28 3.42 -22.61 14.43
C VAL A 28 3.36 -21.51 13.38
N MET A 29 3.41 -21.88 12.09
CA MET A 29 3.33 -20.93 10.99
C MET A 29 2.07 -20.05 11.13
N PRO A 30 2.20 -18.70 11.12
CA PRO A 30 1.07 -17.80 11.15
C PRO A 30 0.11 -18.02 9.96
N ALA A 31 -1.16 -17.70 10.16
CA ALA A 31 -2.18 -17.86 9.13
C ALA A 31 -1.87 -16.99 7.89
N VAL A 32 -2.28 -17.48 6.72
CA VAL A 32 -2.18 -16.79 5.43
C VAL A 32 -3.59 -16.45 4.93
N PRO A 33 -3.72 -15.56 3.92
CA PRO A 33 -5.03 -15.25 3.34
C PRO A 33 -5.77 -16.48 2.81
N LEU A 34 -7.09 -16.46 2.93
CA LEU A 34 -7.99 -17.48 2.41
C LEU A 34 -8.45 -17.15 0.98
N PRO A 35 -8.92 -18.14 0.18
CA PRO A 35 -9.34 -17.88 -1.19
C PRO A 35 -10.41 -16.78 -1.34
N HIS A 36 -11.39 -16.72 -0.43
CA HIS A 36 -12.43 -15.69 -0.46
C HIS A 36 -11.87 -14.28 -0.21
N GLN A 37 -10.81 -14.14 0.59
CA GLN A 37 -10.10 -12.87 0.78
C GLN A 37 -9.41 -12.41 -0.50
N LEU A 38 -8.88 -13.33 -1.31
CA LEU A 38 -8.32 -12.99 -2.62
C LEU A 38 -9.40 -12.54 -3.61
N VAL A 39 -10.57 -13.18 -3.59
CA VAL A 39 -11.74 -12.74 -4.38
C VAL A 39 -12.19 -11.35 -3.94
N ALA A 40 -12.31 -11.11 -2.63
CA ALA A 40 -12.65 -9.81 -2.09
C ALA A 40 -11.65 -8.72 -2.50
N LEU A 41 -10.35 -9.02 -2.50
CA LEU A 41 -9.31 -8.10 -2.98
C LEU A 41 -9.45 -7.79 -4.47
N MET A 42 -9.70 -8.79 -5.31
CA MET A 42 -9.91 -8.57 -6.74
C MET A 42 -11.18 -7.76 -7.02
N LYS A 43 -12.27 -8.02 -6.27
CA LYS A 43 -13.50 -7.21 -6.34
C LYS A 43 -13.23 -5.75 -5.94
N PHE A 44 -12.49 -5.56 -4.86
CA PHE A 44 -12.06 -4.24 -4.40
C PHE A 44 -11.24 -3.50 -5.46
N TRP A 45 -10.24 -4.14 -6.05
CA TRP A 45 -9.46 -3.56 -7.15
C TRP A 45 -10.30 -3.22 -8.37
N LYS A 46 -11.25 -4.09 -8.74
CA LYS A 46 -12.19 -3.81 -9.85
C LYS A 46 -13.06 -2.60 -9.58
N SER A 47 -13.62 -2.51 -8.36
CA SER A 47 -14.42 -1.36 -7.92
C SER A 47 -13.59 -0.07 -7.92
N LEU A 48 -12.34 -0.13 -7.43
CA LEU A 48 -11.40 0.98 -7.48
C LEU A 48 -11.16 1.44 -8.91
N SER A 49 -10.86 0.53 -9.82
CA SER A 49 -10.60 0.87 -11.22
C SER A 49 -11.76 1.64 -11.86
N ILE A 50 -13.00 1.23 -11.58
CA ILE A 50 -14.20 1.96 -12.02
C ILE A 50 -14.24 3.38 -11.44
N LEU A 51 -13.96 3.55 -10.14
CA LEU A 51 -13.87 4.87 -9.52
C LEU A 51 -12.76 5.72 -10.14
N LEU A 52 -11.54 5.20 -10.22
CA LEU A 52 -10.37 5.96 -10.67
C LEU A 52 -10.47 6.35 -12.15
N THR A 53 -11.08 5.52 -12.99
CA THR A 53 -11.36 5.86 -14.40
C THR A 53 -12.48 6.88 -14.59
N SER A 54 -13.32 7.10 -13.57
CA SER A 54 -14.36 8.14 -13.59
C SER A 54 -13.85 9.54 -13.25
N VAL A 55 -12.63 9.65 -12.70
CA VAL A 55 -12.02 10.93 -12.32
C VAL A 55 -11.28 11.51 -13.52
N ASP A 56 -11.57 12.78 -13.85
CA ASP A 56 -10.86 13.48 -14.93
C ASP A 56 -9.38 13.64 -14.58
N SER A 57 -8.49 13.47 -15.58
CA SER A 57 -7.05 13.66 -15.42
C SER A 57 -6.64 15.03 -14.86
N LEU A 58 -7.41 16.09 -15.14
CA LEU A 58 -7.20 17.43 -14.60
C LEU A 58 -7.64 17.54 -13.13
N GLU A 59 -8.63 16.76 -12.71
CA GLU A 59 -9.13 16.70 -11.33
C GLU A 59 -8.29 15.77 -10.45
N TRP A 60 -7.54 14.85 -11.07
CA TRP A 60 -6.77 13.82 -10.39
C TRP A 60 -5.94 14.35 -9.21
N PRO A 61 -5.15 15.44 -9.34
CA PRO A 61 -4.42 15.99 -8.19
C PRO A 61 -5.28 16.35 -6.99
N SER A 62 -6.45 16.94 -7.26
CA SER A 62 -7.42 17.34 -6.25
C SER A 62 -8.08 16.11 -5.61
N PHE A 63 -8.46 15.12 -6.42
CA PHE A 63 -9.04 13.86 -5.96
C PHE A 63 -8.09 13.12 -5.01
N VAL A 64 -6.82 12.93 -5.39
CA VAL A 64 -5.84 12.24 -4.54
C VAL A 64 -5.64 13.00 -3.23
N THR A 65 -5.48 14.33 -3.29
CA THR A 65 -5.33 15.15 -2.08
C THR A 65 -6.55 15.06 -1.17
N TYR A 66 -7.75 15.05 -1.76
CA TYR A 66 -9.02 14.86 -1.05
C TYR A 66 -9.10 13.50 -0.36
N ALA A 67 -8.81 12.41 -1.08
CA ALA A 67 -8.81 11.04 -0.56
C ALA A 67 -7.81 10.86 0.60
N PHE A 68 -6.58 11.34 0.44
CA PHE A 68 -5.55 11.26 1.49
C PHE A 68 -5.95 12.04 2.74
N ARG A 69 -6.52 13.24 2.57
CA ARG A 69 -7.01 14.03 3.71
C ARG A 69 -8.12 13.30 4.46
N ARG A 70 -9.08 12.71 3.74
CA ARG A 70 -10.17 11.91 4.34
C ARG A 70 -9.64 10.68 5.07
N PHE A 71 -8.66 9.98 4.50
CA PHE A 71 -8.00 8.87 5.17
C PHE A 71 -7.28 9.29 6.45
N ILE A 72 -6.54 10.40 6.43
CA ILE A 72 -5.85 10.91 7.63
C ILE A 72 -6.85 11.18 8.77
N ILE A 73 -7.96 11.83 8.46
CA ILE A 73 -9.03 12.10 9.43
C ILE A 73 -9.63 10.79 9.94
N PHE A 74 -9.99 9.88 9.03
CA PHE A 74 -10.54 8.57 9.36
C PHE A 74 -9.60 7.76 10.26
N ALA A 75 -8.32 7.65 9.91
CA ALA A 75 -7.35 6.89 10.69
C ALA A 75 -7.16 7.49 12.10
N SER A 76 -7.17 8.82 12.21
CA SER A 76 -7.10 9.55 13.48
C SER A 76 -8.34 9.32 14.34
N ALA A 77 -9.53 9.41 13.73
CA ALA A 77 -10.79 9.14 14.39
C ALA A 77 -10.90 7.69 14.86
N LEU A 78 -10.55 6.72 13.99
CA LEU A 78 -10.60 5.31 14.32
C LEU A 78 -9.63 4.98 15.45
N GLN A 79 -8.39 5.49 15.40
CA GLN A 79 -7.42 5.29 16.48
C GLN A 79 -7.94 5.80 17.84
N ALA A 80 -8.56 6.97 17.86
CA ALA A 80 -9.15 7.55 19.08
C ALA A 80 -10.30 6.70 19.67
N HIS A 81 -10.86 5.78 18.89
CA HIS A 81 -11.98 4.93 19.27
C HIS A 81 -11.61 3.44 19.33
N LEU A 82 -10.32 3.05 19.26
CA LEU A 82 -9.90 1.64 19.21
C LEU A 82 -10.42 0.78 20.36
N ASP A 83 -10.60 1.36 21.54
CA ASP A 83 -11.15 0.68 22.71
C ASP A 83 -12.68 0.54 22.71
N SER A 84 -13.37 1.10 21.69
CA SER A 84 -14.83 1.07 21.57
C SER A 84 -15.31 -0.15 20.78
N ARG A 85 -16.51 -0.66 21.12
CA ARG A 85 -17.17 -1.75 20.38
C ARG A 85 -17.57 -1.36 18.95
N LEU A 86 -17.52 -0.07 18.61
CA LEU A 86 -17.93 0.48 17.31
C LEU A 86 -16.93 0.17 16.18
N VAL A 87 -15.66 -0.07 16.52
CA VAL A 87 -14.57 -0.33 15.55
C VAL A 87 -14.82 -1.59 14.73
N LEU A 88 -15.60 -2.53 15.28
CA LEU A 88 -15.86 -3.81 14.64
C LEU A 88 -16.63 -3.69 13.34
N HIS A 89 -17.38 -2.62 13.07
CA HIS A 89 -18.16 -2.51 11.82
C HIS A 89 -18.21 -1.07 11.31
N VAL A 90 -17.03 -0.55 10.94
CA VAL A 90 -16.89 0.72 10.23
C VAL A 90 -16.58 0.41 8.77
N MET A 91 -17.38 0.95 7.85
CA MET A 91 -17.19 0.76 6.40
C MET A 91 -16.80 2.09 5.75
N PRO A 92 -15.51 2.36 5.52
CA PRO A 92 -15.07 3.60 4.90
C PRO A 92 -15.47 3.70 3.42
N PRO A 93 -15.57 4.91 2.88
CA PRO A 93 -15.71 5.17 1.45
C PRO A 93 -14.54 4.60 0.62
N LEU A 94 -14.78 4.37 -0.67
CA LEU A 94 -13.84 3.64 -1.53
C LEU A 94 -12.49 4.35 -1.72
N ASP A 95 -12.45 5.68 -1.76
CA ASP A 95 -11.22 6.48 -1.81
C ASP A 95 -10.41 6.42 -0.52
N VAL A 96 -11.09 6.38 0.64
CA VAL A 96 -10.44 6.18 1.95
C VAL A 96 -9.84 4.77 2.02
N LEU A 97 -10.57 3.76 1.54
CA LEU A 97 -10.07 2.39 1.43
C LEU A 97 -8.89 2.27 0.48
N TRP A 98 -8.91 2.99 -0.65
CA TRP A 98 -7.80 3.04 -1.60
C TRP A 98 -6.50 3.54 -0.95
N VAL A 99 -6.56 4.66 -0.24
CA VAL A 99 -5.39 5.21 0.46
C VAL A 99 -4.92 4.24 1.55
N TRP A 100 -5.83 3.69 2.35
CA TRP A 100 -5.47 2.72 3.40
C TRP A 100 -4.76 1.49 2.82
N HIS A 101 -5.36 0.85 1.82
CA HIS A 101 -4.77 -0.32 1.16
C HIS A 101 -3.40 0.01 0.55
N SER A 102 -3.27 1.16 -0.13
CA SER A 102 -2.02 1.58 -0.77
C SER A 102 -0.86 1.74 0.22
N LEU A 103 -1.12 2.29 1.40
CA LEU A 103 -0.12 2.39 2.46
C LEU A 103 0.33 0.99 2.94
N LEU A 104 -0.60 0.06 3.09
CA LEU A 104 -0.30 -1.32 3.51
C LEU A 104 0.56 -2.07 2.48
N GLN A 105 0.51 -1.69 1.20
CA GLN A 105 1.37 -2.28 0.16
C GLN A 105 2.85 -1.87 0.27
N SER A 106 3.19 -0.94 1.17
CA SER A 106 4.58 -0.60 1.53
C SER A 106 4.79 -0.74 3.05
N PRO A 107 4.97 -1.97 3.56
CA PRO A 107 5.02 -2.23 5.01
C PRO A 107 6.10 -1.43 5.75
N ALA A 108 7.27 -1.24 5.13
CA ALA A 108 8.39 -0.50 5.75
C ALA A 108 8.05 0.99 5.91
N ALA A 109 7.62 1.63 4.83
CA ALA A 109 7.20 3.01 4.88
C ALA A 109 6.01 3.15 5.85
N CYS A 110 4.98 2.31 5.71
CA CYS A 110 3.77 2.38 6.54
C CYS A 110 4.12 2.30 8.02
N TYR A 111 4.92 1.30 8.43
CA TYR A 111 5.37 1.20 9.80
C TYR A 111 6.12 2.44 10.26
N ALA A 112 7.07 2.94 9.46
CA ALA A 112 7.82 4.14 9.79
C ALA A 112 6.86 5.32 10.05
N SER A 113 5.93 5.61 9.14
CA SER A 113 4.97 6.71 9.30
C SER A 113 4.16 6.61 10.59
N PHE A 114 3.57 5.45 10.82
CA PHE A 114 2.65 5.26 11.93
C PHE A 114 3.43 5.26 13.26
N ALA A 115 4.59 4.60 13.33
CA ALA A 115 5.43 4.59 14.52
C ALA A 115 5.93 6.00 14.89
N HIS A 116 6.44 6.78 13.93
CA HIS A 116 6.96 8.14 14.20
C HIS A 116 5.89 9.13 14.68
N ASN A 117 4.62 8.81 14.46
CA ASN A 117 3.50 9.67 14.84
C ASN A 117 2.72 9.16 16.05
N GLY A 118 3.14 8.07 16.69
CA GLY A 118 2.41 7.47 17.82
C GLY A 118 1.13 6.75 17.39
N PHE A 119 1.09 6.32 16.13
CA PHE A 119 -0.03 5.65 15.46
C PHE A 119 0.18 4.14 15.26
N ILE A 120 1.16 3.54 15.93
CA ILE A 120 1.53 2.12 15.73
C ILE A 120 0.37 1.15 16.03
N GLN A 121 -0.53 1.49 16.96
CA GLN A 121 -1.70 0.68 17.31
C GLN A 121 -2.67 0.51 16.13
N PHE A 122 -2.73 1.47 15.21
CA PHE A 122 -3.56 1.36 14.02
C PHE A 122 -3.13 0.19 13.12
N LEU A 123 -1.86 -0.25 13.18
CA LEU A 123 -1.37 -1.41 12.43
C LEU A 123 -1.91 -2.75 12.96
N ASP A 124 -2.48 -2.78 14.16
CA ASP A 124 -3.20 -3.94 14.68
C ASP A 124 -4.64 -4.01 14.14
N VAL A 125 -5.15 -2.95 13.47
CA VAL A 125 -6.45 -2.95 12.82
C VAL A 125 -6.35 -3.65 11.46
N PRO A 126 -7.02 -4.80 11.26
CA PRO A 126 -7.01 -5.45 9.95
C PRO A 126 -7.80 -4.62 8.95
N PHE A 127 -7.29 -4.48 7.73
CA PHE A 127 -8.09 -3.97 6.62
C PHE A 127 -9.31 -4.90 6.43
N PRO A 128 -10.56 -4.39 6.41
CA PRO A 128 -11.77 -5.20 6.51
C PRO A 128 -12.13 -5.85 5.16
N LEU A 129 -11.19 -6.61 4.60
CA LEU A 129 -11.22 -7.12 3.23
C LEU A 129 -12.48 -7.94 2.95
N ASP A 130 -12.85 -8.85 3.86
CA ASP A 130 -14.05 -9.69 3.71
C ASP A 130 -15.33 -8.84 3.63
N ARG A 131 -15.49 -7.88 4.54
CA ARG A 131 -16.66 -6.98 4.54
C ARG A 131 -16.70 -6.09 3.31
N ILE A 132 -15.54 -5.62 2.85
CA ILE A 132 -15.45 -4.86 1.59
C ILE A 132 -15.92 -5.73 0.44
N GLY A 133 -15.44 -6.98 0.36
CA GLY A 133 -15.87 -7.94 -0.65
C GLY A 133 -17.37 -8.22 -0.64
N ASP A 134 -17.98 -8.33 0.54
CA ASP A 134 -19.42 -8.52 0.72
C ASP A 134 -20.25 -7.30 0.28
N CYS A 135 -19.68 -6.09 0.40
CA CYS A 135 -20.33 -4.84 0.00
C CYS A 135 -20.18 -4.50 -1.48
N ILE A 136 -19.45 -5.29 -2.27
CA ILE A 136 -19.24 -5.04 -3.70
C ILE A 136 -20.15 -5.95 -4.53
N ASP A 137 -20.92 -5.39 -5.46
CA ASP A 137 -21.75 -6.18 -6.37
C ASP A 137 -20.88 -7.09 -7.28
N ASN A 138 -21.37 -8.30 -7.60
CA ASN A 138 -20.61 -9.27 -8.39
C ASN A 138 -20.64 -8.99 -9.91
N GLN A 139 -21.50 -8.09 -10.39
CA GLN A 139 -21.66 -7.80 -11.82
C GLN A 139 -21.22 -6.36 -12.15
N LEU A 140 -21.76 -5.39 -11.42
CA LEU A 140 -21.50 -3.96 -11.57
C LEU A 140 -20.25 -3.53 -10.80
N PHE A 141 -19.78 -4.33 -9.83
CA PHE A 141 -18.68 -3.97 -8.93
C PHE A 141 -18.88 -2.63 -8.21
N ALA A 142 -20.14 -2.21 -8.06
CA ALA A 142 -20.51 -1.06 -7.24
C ALA A 142 -20.30 -1.40 -5.77
N TYR A 143 -19.57 -0.54 -5.06
CA TYR A 143 -19.39 -0.63 -3.61
C TYR A 143 -20.59 0.03 -2.91
N ALA A 144 -21.37 -0.76 -2.18
CA ALA A 144 -22.59 -0.36 -1.50
C ALA A 144 -22.64 -0.98 -0.09
N PRO A 145 -21.97 -0.37 0.90
CA PRO A 145 -22.00 -0.83 2.27
C PRO A 145 -23.37 -0.60 2.94
N ASP A 146 -23.61 -1.32 4.03
CA ASP A 146 -24.85 -1.20 4.80
C ASP A 146 -24.94 0.13 5.57
N ALA A 147 -26.16 0.56 5.87
CA ALA A 147 -26.41 1.83 6.55
C ALA A 147 -25.70 1.93 7.92
N LEU A 148 -25.52 0.80 8.62
CA LEU A 148 -24.81 0.78 9.90
C LEU A 148 -23.32 1.05 9.73
N GLY A 149 -22.65 0.43 8.75
CA GLY A 149 -21.24 0.66 8.46
C GLY A 149 -20.95 2.11 8.06
N VAL A 150 -21.85 2.70 7.24
CA VAL A 150 -21.83 4.11 6.85
C VAL A 150 -22.03 5.02 8.07
N TYR A 151 -23.06 4.76 8.87
CA TYR A 151 -23.36 5.53 10.08
C TYR A 151 -22.18 5.50 11.07
N ASN A 152 -21.55 4.34 11.27
CA ASN A 152 -20.41 4.20 12.17
C ASN A 152 -19.21 5.01 11.68
N PHE A 153 -18.93 5.02 10.37
CA PHE A 153 -17.88 5.88 9.79
C PHE A 153 -18.17 7.35 10.06
N THR A 154 -19.36 7.83 9.72
CA THR A 154 -19.74 9.23 9.93
C THR A 154 -19.71 9.60 11.41
N SER A 155 -20.15 8.69 12.28
CA SER A 155 -20.20 8.91 13.72
C SER A 155 -18.81 9.07 14.35
N ILE A 156 -17.84 8.21 14.00
CA ILE A 156 -16.48 8.33 14.55
C ILE A 156 -15.77 9.58 14.04
N VAL A 157 -16.01 9.97 12.78
CA VAL A 157 -15.42 11.18 12.20
C VAL A 157 -16.01 12.43 12.87
N ARG A 158 -17.34 12.45 13.07
CA ARG A 158 -18.03 13.55 13.73
C ARG A 158 -17.69 13.67 15.21
N SER A 159 -17.60 12.56 15.94
CA SER A 159 -17.16 12.57 17.34
C SER A 159 -15.70 13.04 17.49
N PHE A 160 -14.86 12.83 16.47
CA PHE A 160 -13.50 13.33 16.41
C PHE A 160 -13.41 14.82 16.01
N GLY A 161 -14.53 15.46 15.66
CA GLY A 161 -14.61 16.90 15.38
C GLY A 161 -14.52 17.29 13.91
N PHE A 162 -14.77 16.36 12.99
CA PHE A 162 -14.82 16.63 11.54
C PHE A 162 -16.20 16.30 10.96
N ASP A 163 -16.63 17.06 9.96
CA ASP A 163 -17.82 16.74 9.17
C ASP A 163 -17.33 16.38 7.77
N LEU A 164 -17.39 15.09 7.44
CA LEU A 164 -17.01 14.58 6.11
C LEU A 164 -18.25 13.93 5.49
N ASP A 165 -18.55 14.32 4.25
CA ASP A 165 -19.49 13.57 3.42
C ASP A 165 -18.98 12.15 3.23
N TYR A 166 -19.89 11.18 3.15
CA TYR A 166 -19.55 9.78 2.89
C TYR A 166 -19.23 9.55 1.42
N ASP A 167 -20.10 10.04 0.53
CA ASP A 167 -19.92 9.94 -0.90
C ASP A 167 -18.99 11.03 -1.41
N ILE A 168 -18.25 10.72 -2.47
CA ILE A 168 -17.40 11.70 -3.15
C ILE A 168 -18.31 12.49 -4.09
N PRO A 169 -18.36 13.83 -3.99
CA PRO A 169 -19.10 14.63 -4.95
C PRO A 169 -18.33 14.62 -6.28
N LEU A 170 -18.68 13.71 -7.18
CA LEU A 170 -18.13 13.65 -8.53
C LEU A 170 -19.08 14.36 -9.51
N PRO A 171 -18.61 15.32 -10.33
CA PRO A 171 -17.22 15.81 -10.43
C PRO A 171 -16.79 16.62 -9.20
N LEU A 172 -15.53 16.49 -8.81
CA LEU A 172 -15.00 17.17 -7.62
C LEU A 172 -14.80 18.65 -7.97
N ASN A 173 -15.40 19.56 -7.20
CA ASN A 173 -15.18 21.00 -7.38
C ASN A 173 -14.11 21.54 -6.41
N PRO A 174 -12.82 21.51 -6.76
CA PRO A 174 -11.74 21.92 -5.86
C PRO A 174 -11.71 23.43 -5.58
N ALA A 175 -12.47 24.24 -6.33
CA ALA A 175 -12.62 25.68 -6.10
C ALA A 175 -13.67 26.01 -5.04
N SER A 176 -14.42 25.01 -4.54
CA SER A 176 -15.41 25.17 -3.47
C SER A 176 -14.96 24.64 -2.11
N ILE A 177 -13.84 23.91 -2.07
CA ILE A 177 -13.36 23.21 -0.89
C ILE A 177 -12.22 24.01 -0.26
N PHE A 178 -12.37 24.38 1.01
CA PHE A 178 -11.39 25.14 1.78
C PHE A 178 -10.71 24.25 2.82
N TYR A 179 -9.38 24.28 2.84
CA TYR A 179 -8.58 23.59 3.84
C TYR A 179 -7.83 24.57 4.73
N PRO A 180 -7.92 24.42 6.07
CA PRO A 180 -6.99 25.09 6.95
C PRO A 180 -5.57 24.56 6.70
N VAL A 181 -4.54 25.37 6.88
CA VAL A 181 -3.14 24.96 6.81
C VAL A 181 -2.49 25.24 8.16
N PHE A 182 -1.92 24.22 8.77
CA PHE A 182 -1.31 24.29 10.10
C PHE A 182 0.21 24.31 10.03
N SER A 183 0.83 25.04 10.96
CA SER A 183 2.27 25.03 11.16
C SER A 183 2.72 23.68 11.73
N PRO A 184 3.66 22.97 11.10
CA PRO A 184 4.16 21.70 11.64
C PRO A 184 4.97 21.88 12.93
N VAL A 185 5.46 23.10 13.21
CA VAL A 185 6.29 23.43 14.37
C VAL A 185 5.43 23.85 15.57
N THR A 186 4.47 24.76 15.35
CA THR A 186 3.67 25.33 16.46
C THR A 186 2.29 24.70 16.61
N GLY A 187 1.78 24.02 15.57
CA GLY A 187 0.42 23.49 15.54
C GLY A 187 -0.67 24.54 15.29
N ASN A 188 -0.32 25.83 15.26
CA ASN A 188 -1.26 26.91 14.98
C ASN A 188 -1.66 26.94 13.51
N GLN A 189 -2.90 27.34 13.24
CA GLN A 189 -3.35 27.58 11.87
C GLN A 189 -2.64 28.80 11.29
N LEU A 190 -2.01 28.63 10.13
CA LEU A 190 -1.35 29.67 9.35
C LEU A 190 -2.35 30.41 8.45
N GLY A 191 -3.37 29.71 7.97
CA GLY A 191 -4.40 30.28 7.11
C GLY A 191 -5.32 29.22 6.56
N THR A 192 -6.08 29.58 5.52
CA THR A 192 -6.99 28.70 4.81
C THR A 192 -6.78 28.87 3.31
N VAL A 193 -6.77 27.78 2.56
CA VAL A 193 -6.56 27.77 1.10
C VAL A 193 -7.62 26.93 0.41
N LEU A 194 -7.90 27.24 -0.86
CA LEU A 194 -8.72 26.37 -1.70
C LEU A 194 -7.97 25.08 -2.02
N LEU A 195 -8.67 23.95 -2.15
CA LEU A 195 -8.08 22.69 -2.61
C LEU A 195 -7.37 22.88 -3.97
N ALA A 196 -8.01 23.59 -4.91
CA ALA A 196 -7.42 23.90 -6.22
C ALA A 196 -6.11 24.70 -6.10
N GLN A 197 -6.00 25.58 -5.10
CA GLN A 197 -4.79 26.33 -4.83
C GLN A 197 -3.74 25.48 -4.12
N PHE A 198 -4.16 24.61 -3.19
CA PHE A 198 -3.26 23.72 -2.46
C PHE A 198 -2.56 22.74 -3.38
N VAL A 199 -3.25 22.16 -4.36
CA VAL A 199 -2.61 21.22 -5.31
C VAL A 199 -1.75 21.93 -6.37
N SER A 200 -1.84 23.26 -6.46
CA SER A 200 -1.08 24.03 -7.43
C SER A 200 0.41 24.10 -7.05
N PRO A 201 1.33 23.92 -8.01
CA PRO A 201 2.77 24.17 -7.81
C PRO A 201 3.05 25.56 -7.21
N HIS A 202 2.19 26.54 -7.51
CA HIS A 202 2.35 27.94 -7.16
C HIS A 202 1.51 28.37 -5.95
N MET A 203 1.08 27.42 -5.11
CA MET A 203 0.34 27.73 -3.88
C MET A 203 1.06 28.82 -3.08
N ARG A 204 0.33 29.90 -2.79
CA ARG A 204 0.78 30.99 -1.94
C ARG A 204 -0.41 31.65 -1.22
N PHE A 205 -0.26 31.93 0.07
CA PHE A 205 -1.22 32.73 0.83
C PHE A 205 -0.53 33.54 1.93
N ALA A 206 -1.14 34.63 2.37
CA ALA A 206 -0.59 35.50 3.41
C ALA A 206 -0.88 34.93 4.81
N SER A 207 0.12 34.99 5.69
CA SER A 207 0.03 34.62 7.10
C SER A 207 0.81 35.67 7.91
N GLY A 208 0.11 36.69 8.41
CA GLY A 208 0.74 37.88 8.98
C GLY A 208 1.59 38.61 7.92
N ASP A 209 2.84 38.94 8.27
CA ASP A 209 3.78 39.65 7.38
C ASP A 209 4.53 38.73 6.39
N THR A 210 4.20 37.43 6.36
CA THR A 210 4.90 36.43 5.56
C THR A 210 3.97 35.72 4.58
N PHE A 211 4.55 35.16 3.52
CA PHE A 211 3.82 34.28 2.59
C PHE A 211 4.15 32.83 2.86
N VAL A 212 3.11 32.00 2.91
CA VAL A 212 3.24 30.54 3.01
C VAL A 212 3.15 29.95 1.62
N THR A 213 4.13 29.13 1.29
CA THR A 213 4.24 28.32 0.05
C THR A 213 4.57 26.88 0.40
N HIS A 214 4.45 25.94 -0.55
CA HIS A 214 4.94 24.57 -0.37
C HIS A 214 6.38 24.52 0.11
N PHE A 215 7.28 25.29 -0.50
CA PHE A 215 8.69 25.35 -0.10
C PHE A 215 8.86 25.74 1.37
N SER A 216 8.15 26.78 1.81
CA SER A 216 8.21 27.21 3.21
C SER A 216 7.66 26.16 4.17
N LEU A 217 6.58 25.46 3.81
CA LEU A 217 5.99 24.39 4.61
C LEU A 217 6.92 23.18 4.70
N THR A 218 7.56 22.78 3.60
CA THR A 218 8.56 21.71 3.59
C THR A 218 9.73 22.05 4.53
N HIS A 219 10.21 23.30 4.50
CA HIS A 219 11.27 23.73 5.42
C HIS A 219 10.83 23.66 6.89
N LEU A 220 9.61 24.13 7.20
CA LEU A 220 9.05 24.03 8.55
C LEU A 220 8.83 22.58 8.99
N GLN A 221 8.41 21.70 8.08
CA GLN A 221 8.21 20.27 8.35
C GLN A 221 9.56 19.61 8.69
N THR A 222 10.61 19.85 7.90
CA THR A 222 11.97 19.37 8.19
C THR A 222 12.45 19.85 9.57
N LYS A 223 12.18 21.11 9.93
CA LYS A 223 12.51 21.65 11.25
C LYS A 223 11.73 20.94 12.38
N ALA A 224 10.44 20.68 12.17
CA ALA A 224 9.62 19.94 13.13
C ALA A 224 10.12 18.50 13.32
N ASP A 225 10.52 17.83 12.25
CA ASP A 225 11.05 16.46 12.29
C ASP A 225 12.42 16.41 12.97
N TRP A 226 13.27 17.41 12.75
CA TRP A 226 14.54 17.56 13.47
C TRP A 226 14.32 17.64 14.99
N ASN A 227 13.34 18.43 15.42
CA ASN A 227 13.02 18.58 16.84
C ASN A 227 12.46 17.28 17.46
N LYS A 228 11.82 16.42 16.67
CA LYS A 228 11.24 15.14 17.12
C LYS A 228 12.24 14.00 17.27
N LYS A 229 13.45 14.07 16.70
CA LYS A 229 14.45 12.98 16.62
C LYS A 229 14.96 12.42 17.97
N GLN A 230 14.41 12.81 19.11
CA GLN A 230 14.79 12.30 20.44
C GLN A 230 13.91 11.17 21.02
N LYS A 231 12.90 10.66 20.30
CA LYS A 231 12.00 9.58 20.78
C LYS A 231 11.58 8.58 19.70
N ILE A 232 12.51 8.04 18.91
CA ILE A 232 12.17 7.07 17.87
C ILE A 232 12.32 5.66 18.45
N ALA A 233 11.25 4.87 18.43
CA ALA A 233 11.32 3.42 18.64
C ALA A 233 12.14 2.81 17.50
N GLU A 234 13.10 1.93 17.83
CA GLU A 234 13.88 1.23 16.80
C GLU A 234 12.94 0.57 15.79
N LEU A 235 13.17 0.81 14.49
CA LEU A 235 12.46 0.11 13.43
C LEU A 235 12.77 -1.39 13.55
N PRO A 236 11.77 -2.28 13.41
CA PRO A 236 12.05 -3.69 13.22
C PRO A 236 12.94 -3.84 11.97
N GLN A 237 13.69 -4.93 11.91
CA GLN A 237 14.53 -5.18 10.74
C GLN A 237 13.61 -5.36 9.51
N PHE A 238 13.67 -4.39 8.60
CA PHE A 238 13.10 -4.49 7.27
C PHE A 238 14.17 -4.93 6.30
N LEU A 239 13.83 -5.85 5.42
CA LEU A 239 14.69 -6.16 4.30
C LEU A 239 14.57 -5.04 3.27
N ASN A 240 15.45 -4.04 3.35
CA ASN A 240 15.57 -3.00 2.34
C ASN A 240 16.18 -3.60 1.07
N LEU A 241 15.31 -4.08 0.18
CA LEU A 241 15.65 -4.15 -1.24
C LEU A 241 15.99 -2.72 -1.64
N LYS A 242 17.15 -2.51 -2.28
CA LYS A 242 17.56 -1.18 -2.77
C LYS A 242 16.36 -0.51 -3.44
N GLU A 243 15.75 0.45 -2.75
CA GLU A 243 14.85 1.38 -3.40
C GLU A 243 15.70 2.04 -4.48
N SER A 244 15.19 2.11 -5.71
CA SER A 244 15.82 2.99 -6.68
C SER A 244 15.77 4.39 -6.08
N THR A 245 16.93 4.94 -5.74
CA THR A 245 17.11 6.37 -5.44
C THR A 245 17.04 7.18 -6.74
N GLY A 246 16.11 6.84 -7.61
CA GLY A 246 15.90 7.41 -8.93
C GLY A 246 14.43 7.80 -9.05
N PRO A 247 14.11 8.99 -9.55
CA PRO A 247 12.74 9.36 -9.84
C PRO A 247 12.20 8.41 -10.92
N GLY A 248 11.31 7.49 -10.55
CA GLY A 248 10.62 6.61 -11.49
C GLY A 248 9.57 7.38 -12.30
N SER A 249 9.47 7.11 -13.59
CA SER A 249 8.68 7.89 -14.55
C SER A 249 7.19 7.58 -14.58
N LEU A 250 6.42 8.41 -13.87
CA LEU A 250 5.17 9.02 -14.38
C LEU A 250 5.37 10.55 -14.46
N PHE A 251 6.55 10.98 -14.93
CA PHE A 251 7.08 12.35 -14.79
C PHE A 251 6.38 13.44 -15.63
N THR A 252 5.19 13.17 -16.16
CA THR A 252 4.36 14.15 -16.86
C THR A 252 2.96 14.29 -16.25
N ILE A 253 2.86 14.20 -14.92
CA ILE A 253 1.80 14.90 -14.16
C ILE A 253 2.51 15.86 -13.19
N ALA A 254 2.67 17.09 -13.66
CA ALA A 254 3.09 18.31 -12.95
C ALA A 254 3.95 18.12 -11.68
N SER A 255 5.25 18.40 -11.79
CA SER A 255 6.23 18.45 -10.70
C SER A 255 5.83 19.22 -9.43
N GLY A 256 4.80 20.06 -9.46
CA GLY A 256 4.28 20.73 -8.26
C GLY A 256 3.23 19.95 -7.46
N PHE A 257 2.52 18.98 -8.05
CA PHE A 257 1.59 18.11 -7.32
C PHE A 257 2.32 17.23 -6.29
N PHE A 258 3.51 16.76 -6.65
CA PHE A 258 4.39 16.01 -5.75
C PHE A 258 4.87 16.81 -4.54
N ASN A 259 4.85 18.15 -4.58
CA ASN A 259 5.22 18.97 -3.44
C ASN A 259 4.07 19.14 -2.43
N ALA A 260 2.81 19.07 -2.90
CA ALA A 260 1.62 19.28 -2.07
C ALA A 260 1.23 18.04 -1.26
N LEU A 261 1.28 16.85 -1.89
CA LEU A 261 0.83 15.59 -1.30
C LEU A 261 1.58 15.18 -0.03
N PRO A 262 2.93 15.26 0.05
CA PRO A 262 3.67 14.97 1.27
C PRO A 262 3.35 15.93 2.43
N LEU A 263 2.61 17.01 2.16
CA LEU A 263 2.21 18.03 3.13
C LEU A 263 0.70 18.02 3.39
N VAL A 264 -0.07 17.07 2.83
CA VAL A 264 -1.53 17.01 3.01
C VAL A 264 -1.93 16.86 4.48
N HIS A 265 -1.10 16.25 5.33
CA HIS A 265 -1.35 16.20 6.78
C HIS A 265 -1.28 17.56 7.47
N LEU A 266 -0.73 18.59 6.82
CA LEU A 266 -0.79 19.96 7.32
C LEU A 266 -2.15 20.61 7.08
N THR A 267 -3.05 19.92 6.36
CA THR A 267 -4.43 20.38 6.11
C THR A 267 -5.45 19.86 7.13
N VAL A 268 -4.94 19.16 8.15
CA VAL A 268 -5.70 18.62 9.27
C VAL A 268 -5.04 19.07 10.59
N GLY A 269 -5.83 19.12 11.66
CA GLY A 269 -5.34 19.60 12.96
C GLY A 269 -4.16 18.78 13.51
N PRO A 270 -3.37 19.34 14.45
CA PRO A 270 -2.11 18.74 14.92
C PRO A 270 -2.27 17.39 15.65
N HIS A 271 -3.50 17.01 16.02
CA HIS A 271 -3.83 15.75 16.67
C HIS A 271 -4.03 14.58 15.67
N CYS A 272 -4.07 14.86 14.38
CA CYS A 272 -4.21 13.83 13.35
C CYS A 272 -2.87 13.15 13.03
N VAL A 273 -2.95 11.93 12.48
CA VAL A 273 -1.77 11.22 11.97
C VAL A 273 -1.06 12.07 10.91
N LYS A 274 0.27 12.16 11.02
CA LYS A 274 1.10 12.78 9.99
C LYS A 274 1.64 11.66 9.10
N LEU A 275 1.33 11.70 7.82
CA LEU A 275 1.89 10.77 6.85
C LEU A 275 3.12 11.44 6.23
N SER A 276 4.33 11.05 6.64
CA SER A 276 5.58 11.74 6.26
C SER A 276 6.48 10.89 5.36
N GLY A 277 6.50 11.12 4.05
CA GLY A 277 7.27 10.29 3.11
C GLY A 277 6.64 10.22 1.72
N ASP A 278 7.22 9.43 0.83
CA ASP A 278 6.72 9.23 -0.53
C ASP A 278 5.69 8.09 -0.61
N TRP A 279 4.55 8.27 0.05
CA TRP A 279 3.39 7.37 -0.04
C TRP A 279 2.75 7.40 -1.42
N VAL A 280 2.97 8.51 -2.13
CA VAL A 280 2.38 8.84 -3.42
C VAL A 280 2.84 7.83 -4.44
N SER A 281 4.14 7.56 -4.48
CA SER A 281 4.70 6.54 -5.36
C SER A 281 4.01 5.19 -5.19
N HIS A 282 3.71 4.76 -3.96
CA HIS A 282 3.04 3.47 -3.74
C HIS A 282 1.56 3.47 -4.10
N ALA A 283 0.84 4.58 -3.90
CA ALA A 283 -0.55 4.71 -4.30
C ALA A 283 -0.73 4.82 -5.83
N LEU A 284 0.29 5.31 -6.54
CA LEU A 284 0.25 5.55 -7.98
C LEU A 284 0.91 4.45 -8.84
N HIS A 285 1.94 3.77 -8.34
CA HIS A 285 2.79 2.88 -9.15
C HIS A 285 2.57 1.38 -8.93
N ASN A 286 1.51 0.95 -8.24
CA ASN A 286 1.24 -0.47 -8.08
C ASN A 286 0.56 -1.04 -9.34
N SER A 287 1.31 -1.75 -10.18
CA SER A 287 0.79 -2.36 -11.41
C SER A 287 -0.02 -3.65 -11.19
N VAL A 288 0.09 -4.29 -10.01
CA VAL A 288 -0.57 -5.59 -9.73
C VAL A 288 -2.08 -5.53 -9.88
N PRO A 289 -2.80 -4.54 -9.28
CA PRO A 289 -4.25 -4.41 -9.46
C PRO A 289 -4.65 -4.32 -10.94
N LEU A 290 -3.95 -3.49 -11.71
CA LEU A 290 -4.24 -3.25 -13.13
C LEU A 290 -4.03 -4.51 -13.97
N LEU A 291 -2.94 -5.24 -13.72
CA LEU A 291 -2.67 -6.49 -14.41
C LEU A 291 -3.71 -7.57 -14.07
N VAL A 292 -4.03 -7.77 -12.79
CA VAL A 292 -5.04 -8.77 -12.39
C VAL A 292 -6.41 -8.45 -12.98
N GLU A 293 -6.78 -7.16 -13.03
CA GLU A 293 -8.02 -6.71 -13.65
C GLU A 293 -8.03 -6.94 -15.17
N SER A 294 -6.98 -6.50 -15.89
CA SER A 294 -6.90 -6.66 -17.35
C SER A 294 -6.99 -8.12 -17.80
N LEU A 295 -6.58 -9.05 -16.93
CA LEU A 295 -6.65 -10.50 -17.17
C LEU A 295 -8.00 -11.12 -16.81
N ASN A 296 -8.94 -10.35 -16.27
CA ASN A 296 -10.30 -10.77 -15.90
C ASN A 296 -10.33 -12.03 -15.01
N TRP A 297 -9.41 -12.14 -14.05
CA TRP A 297 -9.29 -13.34 -13.21
C TRP A 297 -10.57 -13.69 -12.44
N LEU A 298 -11.36 -12.70 -12.03
CA LEU A 298 -12.66 -12.92 -11.36
C LEU A 298 -13.64 -13.80 -12.16
N PHE A 299 -13.53 -13.80 -13.49
CA PHE A 299 -14.41 -14.57 -14.37
C PHE A 299 -13.73 -15.83 -14.94
N HIS A 300 -12.54 -16.18 -14.44
CA HIS A 300 -11.80 -17.34 -14.91
C HIS A 300 -12.47 -18.65 -14.44
N GLY A 301 -12.75 -19.57 -15.37
CA GLY A 301 -13.50 -20.81 -15.06
C GLY A 301 -12.83 -21.76 -14.05
N GLY A 302 -11.54 -21.58 -13.78
CA GLY A 302 -10.78 -22.32 -12.77
C GLY A 302 -10.39 -21.51 -11.53
N LEU A 303 -11.09 -20.41 -11.23
CA LEU A 303 -10.72 -19.43 -10.20
C LEU A 303 -10.39 -20.08 -8.85
N GLU A 304 -11.33 -20.83 -8.26
CA GLU A 304 -11.16 -21.43 -6.92
C GLU A 304 -9.92 -22.32 -6.85
N LYS A 305 -9.74 -23.21 -7.83
CA LYS A 305 -8.56 -24.07 -7.91
C LYS A 305 -7.27 -23.25 -8.07
N GLY A 306 -7.29 -22.24 -8.92
CA GLY A 306 -6.16 -21.35 -9.15
C GLY A 306 -5.74 -20.56 -7.91
N LEU A 307 -6.70 -20.05 -7.13
CA LEU A 307 -6.44 -19.33 -5.89
C LEU A 307 -5.88 -20.24 -4.78
N ASN A 308 -6.40 -21.46 -4.66
CA ASN A 308 -5.85 -22.45 -3.73
C ASN A 308 -4.39 -22.80 -4.08
N GLU A 309 -4.09 -23.01 -5.36
CA GLU A 309 -2.71 -23.23 -5.82
C GLU A 309 -1.82 -22.00 -5.58
N ALA A 310 -2.32 -20.78 -5.81
CA ALA A 310 -1.60 -19.54 -5.55
C ALA A 310 -1.16 -19.43 -4.08
N ILE A 311 -2.04 -19.78 -3.13
CA ILE A 311 -1.74 -19.76 -1.69
C ILE A 311 -0.63 -20.77 -1.34
N ILE A 312 -0.68 -21.98 -1.91
CA ILE A 312 0.38 -22.99 -1.73
C ILE A 312 1.71 -22.47 -2.28
N ARG A 313 1.69 -21.89 -3.48
CA ARG A 313 2.87 -21.32 -4.13
C ARG A 313 3.45 -20.15 -3.36
N TYR A 314 2.62 -19.30 -2.77
CA TYR A 314 3.04 -18.20 -1.90
C TYR A 314 3.80 -18.70 -0.65
N LYS A 315 3.31 -19.74 0.02
CA LYS A 315 4.02 -20.36 1.16
C LYS A 315 5.39 -20.91 0.73
N ASN A 316 5.43 -21.67 -0.37
CA ASN A 316 6.66 -22.20 -0.93
C ASN A 316 7.64 -21.09 -1.34
N PHE A 317 7.12 -19.95 -1.82
CA PHE A 317 7.94 -18.80 -2.18
C PHE A 317 8.59 -18.14 -0.96
N PHE A 318 7.89 -18.03 0.17
CA PHE A 318 8.49 -17.56 1.43
C PHE A 318 9.54 -18.54 1.97
N GLU A 319 9.29 -19.84 1.87
CA GLU A 319 10.30 -20.85 2.21
C GLU A 319 11.53 -20.75 1.29
N LEU A 320 11.33 -20.55 -0.02
CA LEU A 320 12.41 -20.31 -0.99
C LEU A 320 13.25 -19.09 -0.61
N MET A 321 12.61 -17.98 -0.21
CA MET A 321 13.29 -16.77 0.26
C MET A 321 14.05 -16.99 1.57
N SER A 322 13.56 -17.84 2.48
CA SER A 322 14.27 -18.15 3.73
C SER A 322 15.59 -18.90 3.53
N LYS A 323 15.77 -19.58 2.38
CA LYS A 323 16.92 -20.43 2.07
C LYS A 323 17.90 -19.80 1.06
N GLY A 324 17.84 -18.48 0.82
CA GLY A 324 18.79 -17.75 -0.03
C GLY A 324 18.41 -16.30 -0.34
N GLY A 325 19.31 -15.53 -0.95
CA GLY A 325 19.20 -14.07 -1.14
C GLY A 325 17.82 -13.57 -1.61
N HIS A 326 17.19 -12.74 -0.77
CA HIS A 326 15.84 -12.22 -0.93
C HIS A 326 15.65 -11.37 -2.19
N ASP A 327 16.65 -10.54 -2.53
CA ASP A 327 16.59 -9.50 -3.57
C ASP A 327 16.49 -10.05 -5.01
N GLN A 328 16.71 -11.36 -5.18
CA GLN A 328 16.77 -12.00 -6.50
C GLN A 328 15.56 -12.90 -6.78
N ARG A 329 14.58 -12.96 -5.86
CA ARG A 329 13.41 -13.83 -5.99
C ARG A 329 12.23 -13.10 -6.59
N VAL A 330 11.81 -13.52 -7.79
CA VAL A 330 10.73 -12.88 -8.55
C VAL A 330 9.40 -13.59 -8.27
N PRO A 331 8.44 -12.97 -7.57
CA PRO A 331 7.12 -13.57 -7.39
C PRO A 331 6.35 -13.57 -8.72
N THR A 332 5.62 -14.65 -9.00
CA THR A 332 4.61 -14.67 -10.08
C THR A 332 3.40 -13.81 -9.71
N LEU A 333 2.55 -13.42 -10.69
CA LEU A 333 1.44 -12.49 -10.43
C LEU A 333 0.42 -13.05 -9.40
N ASP A 334 0.18 -14.36 -9.41
CA ASP A 334 -0.65 -15.06 -8.42
C ASP A 334 -0.04 -15.01 -7.01
N ILE A 335 1.28 -15.17 -6.90
CA ILE A 335 2.00 -15.00 -5.63
C ILE A 335 1.89 -13.54 -5.16
N ARG A 336 1.98 -12.55 -6.05
CA ARG A 336 1.80 -11.13 -5.71
C ARG A 336 0.38 -10.83 -5.25
N LEU A 337 -0.65 -11.43 -5.86
CA LEU A 337 -2.04 -11.31 -5.40
C LEU A 337 -2.18 -11.78 -3.95
N VAL A 338 -1.67 -12.97 -3.62
CA VAL A 338 -1.69 -13.50 -2.24
C VAL A 338 -0.89 -12.61 -1.30
N TRP A 339 0.27 -12.12 -1.74
CA TRP A 339 1.12 -11.24 -0.95
C TRP A 339 0.41 -9.91 -0.63
N SER A 340 -0.23 -9.27 -1.62
CA SER A 340 -1.01 -8.05 -1.44
C SER A 340 -2.18 -8.23 -0.48
N ALA A 341 -2.89 -9.36 -0.56
CA ALA A 341 -3.93 -9.71 0.40
C ALA A 341 -3.36 -9.89 1.81
N HIS A 342 -2.19 -10.52 1.94
CA HIS A 342 -1.57 -10.72 3.24
C HIS A 342 -1.15 -9.40 3.88
N MET A 343 -0.52 -8.50 3.11
CA MET A 343 -0.11 -7.17 3.59
C MET A 343 -1.29 -6.31 4.02
N SER A 344 -2.51 -6.59 3.54
CA SER A 344 -3.74 -5.92 4.00
C SER A 344 -4.03 -6.19 5.49
N ASN A 345 -3.40 -7.20 6.09
CA ASN A 345 -3.36 -7.41 7.54
C ASN A 345 -1.90 -7.28 8.02
N PHE A 346 -1.47 -6.04 8.28
CA PHE A 346 -0.07 -5.73 8.59
C PHE A 346 0.51 -6.61 9.71
N LYS A 347 -0.22 -6.73 10.83
CA LYS A 347 0.23 -7.53 11.98
C LYS A 347 0.48 -8.98 11.59
N GLN A 348 -0.53 -9.61 10.97
CA GLN A 348 -0.45 -11.01 10.57
C GLN A 348 0.68 -11.23 9.55
N TYR A 349 0.81 -10.32 8.58
CA TYR A 349 1.86 -10.35 7.59
C TYR A 349 3.27 -10.20 8.19
N ALA A 350 3.44 -9.29 9.13
CA ALA A 350 4.71 -9.08 9.82
C ALA A 350 5.11 -10.31 10.65
N ASP A 351 4.17 -10.89 11.40
CA ASP A 351 4.38 -12.15 12.15
C ASP A 351 4.80 -13.29 11.20
N PHE A 352 4.11 -13.43 10.06
CA PHE A 352 4.43 -14.43 9.04
C PHE A 352 5.80 -14.22 8.41
N SER A 353 6.14 -12.96 8.09
CA SER A 353 7.42 -12.60 7.51
C SER A 353 8.57 -12.87 8.48
N ILE A 354 8.43 -12.48 9.75
CA ILE A 354 9.43 -12.70 10.80
C ILE A 354 9.62 -14.19 11.07
N TYR A 355 8.54 -14.98 11.04
CA TYR A 355 8.64 -16.44 11.18
C TYR A 355 9.60 -17.04 10.15
N TRP A 356 9.42 -16.70 8.85
CA TRP A 356 10.21 -17.25 7.74
C TRP A 356 11.57 -16.61 7.52
N ALA A 357 11.64 -15.28 7.62
CA ALA A 357 12.79 -14.48 7.16
C ALA A 357 13.52 -13.74 8.28
N LYS A 358 13.04 -13.82 9.53
CA LYS A 358 13.55 -13.06 10.69
C LYS A 358 13.53 -11.53 10.51
N CYS A 359 12.83 -11.05 9.50
CA CYS A 359 12.62 -9.66 9.15
C CYS A 359 11.24 -9.50 8.51
N VAL A 360 10.73 -8.27 8.45
CA VAL A 360 9.56 -7.99 7.63
C VAL A 360 10.02 -7.85 6.18
N VAL A 361 9.56 -8.76 5.32
CA VAL A 361 9.93 -8.77 3.90
C VAL A 361 9.13 -7.67 3.20
N VAL A 362 9.73 -7.00 2.22
CA VAL A 362 9.05 -6.01 1.38
C VAL A 362 9.11 -6.49 -0.07
N PRO A 363 8.02 -6.43 -0.84
CA PRO A 363 8.07 -6.73 -2.27
C PRO A 363 9.07 -5.80 -2.98
N ALA A 364 9.77 -6.33 -3.99
CA ALA A 364 10.58 -5.49 -4.85
C ALA A 364 9.68 -4.49 -5.60
N ALA A 365 10.18 -3.27 -5.80
CA ALA A 365 9.54 -2.34 -6.72
C ALA A 365 9.57 -2.90 -8.15
N ASP A 366 8.54 -2.54 -8.93
CA ASP A 366 8.43 -2.95 -10.33
C ASP A 366 9.66 -2.46 -11.12
N GLY A 367 10.15 -3.29 -12.05
CA GLY A 367 11.33 -2.99 -12.85
C GLY A 367 12.70 -3.17 -12.17
N VAL A 368 12.75 -3.40 -10.85
CA VAL A 368 14.02 -3.67 -10.13
C VAL A 368 14.55 -5.08 -10.43
N GLN A 369 13.63 -6.04 -10.63
CA GLN A 369 13.98 -7.42 -10.86
C GLN A 369 14.07 -7.72 -12.35
N THR A 370 14.93 -8.68 -12.73
CA THR A 370 15.19 -9.03 -14.13
C THR A 370 14.66 -10.40 -14.51
N THR A 371 14.59 -10.67 -15.81
CA THR A 371 14.30 -12.02 -16.36
C THR A 371 15.30 -13.07 -15.87
N SER A 372 16.56 -12.71 -15.65
CA SER A 372 17.59 -13.57 -15.05
C SER A 372 17.30 -13.89 -13.58
N CYS A 373 16.71 -12.96 -12.82
CA CYS A 373 16.20 -13.24 -11.47
C CYS A 373 15.03 -14.23 -11.52
N LEU A 374 14.11 -14.08 -12.48
CA LEU A 374 13.00 -15.02 -12.68
C LEU A 374 13.51 -16.43 -12.99
N PHE A 375 14.46 -16.59 -13.92
CA PHE A 375 15.03 -17.90 -14.25
C PHE A 375 15.66 -18.59 -13.03
N ARG A 376 16.45 -17.85 -12.25
CA ARG A 376 17.07 -18.37 -11.02
C ARG A 376 16.05 -18.73 -9.95
N THR A 377 14.96 -17.97 -9.86
CA THR A 377 13.83 -18.26 -8.98
C THR A 377 13.16 -19.56 -9.40
N ALA A 378 12.82 -19.69 -10.69
CA ALA A 378 12.15 -20.85 -11.24
C ALA A 378 12.96 -22.14 -11.06
N LYS A 379 14.26 -22.09 -11.39
CA LYS A 379 15.18 -23.21 -11.20
C LYS A 379 15.22 -23.67 -9.74
N ARG A 380 15.43 -22.73 -8.81
CA ARG A 380 15.54 -23.06 -7.39
C ARG A 380 14.23 -23.56 -6.79
N PHE A 381 13.10 -23.00 -7.21
CA PHE A 381 11.79 -23.48 -6.80
C PHE A 381 11.56 -24.92 -7.25
N ALA A 382 11.91 -25.25 -8.50
CA ALA A 382 11.79 -26.61 -9.02
C ALA A 382 12.69 -27.61 -8.28
N GLU A 383 13.94 -27.22 -7.97
CA GLU A 383 14.86 -28.04 -7.17
C GLU A 383 14.33 -28.33 -5.76
N LEU A 384 13.70 -27.35 -5.11
CA LEU A 384 13.24 -27.48 -3.72
C LEU A 384 11.89 -28.19 -3.59
N PHE A 385 10.95 -27.94 -4.51
CA PHE A 385 9.56 -28.38 -4.36
C PHE A 385 9.15 -29.43 -5.40
N GLY A 386 10.04 -29.82 -6.32
CA GLY A 386 9.77 -30.84 -7.35
C GLY A 386 8.66 -30.46 -8.33
N ARG A 387 8.36 -29.15 -8.47
CA ARG A 387 7.29 -28.63 -9.33
C ARG A 387 7.78 -27.43 -10.12
N SER A 388 7.28 -27.28 -11.35
CA SER A 388 7.61 -26.11 -12.17
C SER A 388 7.10 -24.82 -11.55
N TYR A 389 7.91 -23.77 -11.60
CA TYR A 389 7.54 -22.46 -11.06
C TYR A 389 6.50 -21.77 -11.92
N CYS A 390 6.57 -21.87 -13.25
CA CYS A 390 5.54 -21.35 -14.15
C CYS A 390 4.74 -22.55 -14.68
N GLN A 391 3.53 -22.76 -14.17
CA GLN A 391 2.73 -23.96 -14.48
C GLN A 391 2.01 -23.88 -15.83
N CYS A 392 1.93 -22.68 -16.42
CA CYS A 392 1.33 -22.50 -17.73
C CYS A 392 2.15 -23.22 -18.82
N LYS A 393 1.45 -23.76 -19.81
CA LYS A 393 2.01 -24.51 -20.94
C LYS A 393 2.28 -23.64 -22.18
N CYS A 394 2.26 -22.32 -22.03
CA CYS A 394 2.52 -21.41 -23.13
C CYS A 394 4.03 -21.34 -23.45
N LYS A 395 4.36 -20.87 -24.64
CA LYS A 395 5.74 -20.68 -25.11
C LYS A 395 6.60 -19.84 -24.16
N TYR A 396 6.01 -18.83 -23.50
CA TYR A 396 6.71 -17.99 -22.51
C TYR A 396 7.13 -18.75 -21.26
N CYS A 397 6.37 -19.77 -20.85
CA CYS A 397 6.68 -20.56 -19.65
C CYS A 397 7.57 -21.77 -19.97
N PHE A 398 7.59 -22.23 -21.22
CA PHE A 398 8.44 -23.33 -21.65
C PHE A 398 9.93 -23.08 -21.37
N GLN A 399 10.42 -21.89 -21.68
CA GLN A 399 11.81 -21.46 -21.39
C GLN A 399 12.16 -21.43 -19.88
N TYR A 400 11.16 -21.54 -19.00
CA TYR A 400 11.30 -21.57 -17.53
C TYR A 400 10.94 -22.93 -16.92
N GLY A 401 10.89 -24.00 -17.72
CA GLY A 401 10.64 -25.38 -17.26
C GLY A 401 9.19 -25.85 -17.40
N GLY A 402 8.41 -25.30 -18.35
CA GLY A 402 7.07 -25.79 -18.69
C GLY A 402 7.10 -27.06 -19.57
N GLN A 403 6.05 -27.89 -19.51
CA GLN A 403 5.91 -29.11 -20.34
C GLN A 403 4.78 -28.95 -21.39
N ASN A 404 5.11 -29.22 -22.66
CA ASN A 404 4.29 -29.12 -23.88
C ASN A 404 3.71 -27.74 -24.21
N VAL A 405 3.61 -27.41 -25.51
CA VAL A 405 3.20 -26.10 -26.02
C VAL A 405 1.73 -26.16 -26.48
N SER A 406 0.86 -25.31 -25.93
CA SER A 406 -0.41 -24.94 -26.56
C SER A 406 -0.45 -23.43 -26.82
N ASP A 407 -1.02 -23.02 -27.96
CA ASP A 407 -1.10 -21.61 -28.40
C ASP A 407 -2.38 -20.90 -27.91
N SER A 408 -3.21 -21.56 -27.09
CA SER A 408 -4.46 -21.04 -26.54
C SER A 408 -4.21 -20.04 -25.40
N VAL A 409 -4.38 -18.75 -25.68
CA VAL A 409 -4.23 -17.67 -24.69
C VAL A 409 -5.28 -17.75 -23.56
N GLN A 410 -6.45 -18.34 -23.82
CA GLN A 410 -7.55 -18.49 -22.85
C GLN A 410 -7.32 -19.55 -21.75
N GLU A 411 -6.24 -20.33 -21.84
CA GLU A 411 -5.89 -21.40 -20.87
C GLU A 411 -4.67 -21.05 -20.01
N HIS A 412 -4.27 -19.78 -19.99
CA HIS A 412 -3.12 -19.33 -19.19
C HIS A 412 -3.40 -19.48 -17.69
N SER A 413 -2.53 -20.21 -16.98
CA SER A 413 -2.55 -20.28 -15.52
C SER A 413 -2.24 -18.91 -14.90
N PHE A 414 -2.75 -18.65 -13.69
CA PHE A 414 -2.42 -17.46 -12.90
C PHE A 414 -0.91 -17.30 -12.62
N SER A 415 -0.13 -18.39 -12.74
CA SER A 415 1.33 -18.40 -12.61
C SER A 415 2.11 -18.15 -13.91
N CYS A 416 1.43 -17.76 -14.99
CA CYS A 416 2.04 -17.60 -16.31
C CYS A 416 3.12 -16.50 -16.32
N ALA A 417 4.32 -16.84 -16.80
CA ALA A 417 5.45 -15.92 -16.92
C ALA A 417 5.14 -14.71 -17.81
N ARG A 418 4.21 -14.84 -18.76
CA ARG A 418 3.75 -13.72 -19.61
C ARG A 418 3.34 -12.52 -18.78
N TYR A 419 2.64 -12.73 -17.67
CA TYR A 419 2.10 -11.67 -16.80
C TYR A 419 3.14 -11.09 -15.83
N ILE A 420 4.33 -11.68 -15.79
CA ILE A 420 5.43 -11.21 -14.95
C ILE A 420 6.27 -10.19 -15.73
N TYR A 421 6.30 -10.26 -17.06
CA TYR A 421 7.12 -9.36 -17.87
C TYR A 421 6.80 -7.89 -17.61
N ASP A 422 5.51 -7.53 -17.53
CA ASP A 422 5.10 -6.16 -17.24
C ASP A 422 5.57 -5.68 -15.86
N LEU A 423 5.79 -6.62 -14.91
CA LEU A 423 6.38 -6.33 -13.59
C LEU A 423 7.90 -6.19 -13.61
N LEU A 424 8.56 -6.80 -14.61
CA LEU A 424 10.01 -6.79 -14.80
C LEU A 424 10.46 -5.66 -15.70
N LEU A 425 9.57 -5.13 -16.55
CA LEU A 425 9.87 -3.96 -17.33
C LEU A 425 10.13 -2.80 -16.37
N PRO A 426 11.23 -2.04 -16.56
CA PRO A 426 11.31 -0.72 -15.95
C PRO A 426 10.08 0.06 -16.40
N VAL A 427 9.54 0.91 -15.54
CA VAL A 427 8.48 1.83 -15.95
C VAL A 427 9.04 2.71 -17.07
N ILE A 428 8.75 2.38 -18.33
CA ILE A 428 9.28 3.06 -19.51
C ILE A 428 8.50 4.37 -19.67
N CYS A 429 9.22 5.48 -19.74
CA CYS A 429 8.68 6.79 -20.07
C CYS A 429 8.09 6.75 -21.49
N GLU A 430 6.79 6.95 -21.67
CA GLU A 430 6.28 7.46 -22.95
C GLU A 430 6.82 8.89 -23.10
N GLY A 431 7.94 9.02 -23.81
CA GLY A 431 8.71 10.25 -23.96
C GLY A 431 10.11 10.07 -24.54
N ASP A 432 10.68 8.85 -24.49
CA ASP A 432 11.97 8.53 -25.11
C ASP A 432 11.84 7.89 -26.51
N GLU A 433 10.79 8.24 -27.26
CA GLU A 433 10.82 8.11 -28.73
C GLU A 433 11.20 9.47 -29.35
N ALA A 434 12.52 9.65 -29.57
CA ALA A 434 13.17 10.40 -30.65
C ALA A 434 14.42 11.17 -30.17
N ALA A 435 15.59 10.54 -30.34
CA ALA A 435 16.81 11.18 -30.86
C ALA A 435 17.81 10.11 -31.31
#